data_AF-A0A8J4V446-F1
#
_entry.id   AF-A0A8J4V446-F1
#
_cell.length_a   1.000
_cell.length_b   1.000
_cell.length_c   1.000
_cell.angle_alpha   90.00
_cell.angle_beta   90.00
_cell.angle_gamma   90.00
#
_symmetry.space_group_name_H-M   'P 1'
#
loop_
_entity.id
_entity.type
_entity.pdbx_description
1 polymer ?
#
loop_
_entity_poly.entity_id
_entity_poly.type
_entity_poly.pdbx_seq_one_letter_code
_entity_poly.pdbx_strand_id
1 'polypeptide(L)'
;MLIEPMNGEIILSRNYSPQSIQSNSDQLSQLIESLPDKHYVFISCDNESGTRLNDRFKNTISKHLSNRSLVQTLENGSYCTIGQINRAEQQRSLFIENFTNDTDSTICSVRIPLGHLYHEIKGNSFSVNANQNSSTITLNGKSIIGKNEILSCDGLNVVVLEPNTREPKHFQYDVISHQTLWTEFNRMITTLPIGTVVAIAIQKSRGPFPSDQSIAIDREIAFNLIGSCQFTSLDENESFALIGYKGTSPGCALEQKSLSSAAVASMEPPQDEVVYETKSTDKTLFNVPLFQGLQKLMKPVSTLEIENATGHVYGIEPAYSFKSVTIPRNLGVGVKRALIVGMSYNYSAAGRYRDADYIARQHAQALVSCGYIDSADSIKIMTETNTQTNMTPTYTNISNQITTWLQSTSNSGDSIYLAFIGRGFTTVFNKSDEDNFQGGYTFLANDGKTLQFVIYSNFQALFNSIPSTVNRSVLVDSSYSTEIALPNNYSPSNYVNNTNIISSLSFNQKPFISQQSCGFVEALNIIMAEQNRAGLPLLTYDNIITKLTNNPLYIGGQLPQLFASTPYKIFLA
;
A
#
# COMPACT_ATOMS: atom_id res chain seq x y z
N MET A 1 7.31 -15.91 17.22
CA MET A 1 5.84 -15.97 17.12
C MET A 1 5.44 -17.32 16.54
N LEU A 2 4.34 -17.90 17.02
CA LEU A 2 3.77 -19.18 16.62
C LEU A 2 2.37 -18.96 16.09
N ILE A 3 2.07 -19.52 14.93
CA ILE A 3 0.76 -19.39 14.27
C ILE A 3 0.14 -20.77 14.06
N GLU A 4 -1.13 -20.88 14.43
CA GLU A 4 -1.99 -22.04 14.19
C GLU A 4 -2.27 -22.15 12.68
N PRO A 5 -1.93 -23.28 12.03
CA PRO A 5 -2.09 -23.40 10.58
C PRO A 5 -3.55 -23.42 10.14
N MET A 6 -4.46 -23.86 11.02
CA MET A 6 -5.87 -24.03 10.67
C MET A 6 -6.57 -22.69 10.48
N ASN A 7 -6.40 -21.74 11.39
CA ASN A 7 -7.15 -20.48 11.42
C ASN A 7 -6.26 -19.23 11.31
N GLY A 8 -4.93 -19.38 11.33
CA GLY A 8 -3.99 -18.26 11.28
C GLY A 8 -3.88 -17.49 12.60
N GLU A 9 -4.40 -18.03 13.70
CA GLU A 9 -4.33 -17.38 15.00
C GLU A 9 -2.91 -17.42 15.57
N ILE A 10 -2.49 -16.32 16.18
CA ILE A 10 -1.24 -16.26 16.92
C ILE A 10 -1.43 -17.00 18.24
N ILE A 11 -0.92 -18.23 18.32
CA ILE A 11 -0.95 -19.04 19.54
C ILE A 11 0.00 -18.44 20.59
N LEU A 12 1.18 -17.98 20.14
CA LEU A 12 2.22 -17.51 21.05
C LEU A 12 3.09 -16.42 20.42
N SER A 13 3.33 -15.34 21.18
CA SER A 13 4.36 -14.36 20.87
C SER A 13 5.25 -14.16 22.10
N ARG A 14 6.56 -14.35 21.94
CA ARG A 14 7.55 -14.23 23.01
C ARG A 14 8.84 -13.63 22.46
N ASN A 15 9.50 -12.85 23.31
CA ASN A 15 10.84 -12.31 23.08
C ASN A 15 11.82 -13.08 23.96
N TYR A 16 12.92 -13.51 23.35
CA TYR A 16 14.03 -14.17 24.03
C TYR A 16 15.23 -13.24 23.94
N SER A 17 15.79 -12.81 25.07
CA SER A 17 17.03 -12.02 25.04
C SER A 17 18.22 -12.97 24.87
N PRO A 18 18.97 -12.88 23.77
CA PRO A 18 20.16 -13.72 23.56
C PRO A 18 21.37 -13.24 24.40
N GLN A 19 21.27 -12.06 25.04
CA GLN A 19 22.39 -11.44 25.76
C GLN A 19 22.62 -11.99 27.17
N SER A 20 21.61 -12.57 27.82
CA SER A 20 21.66 -12.79 29.26
C SER A 20 21.91 -14.24 29.69
N ILE A 21 21.44 -15.27 28.95
CA ILE A 21 21.59 -16.67 29.39
C ILE A 21 21.50 -17.65 28.20
N GLN A 22 22.44 -18.58 28.07
CA GLN A 22 22.43 -19.70 27.12
C GLN A 22 21.12 -20.53 27.19
N SER A 23 20.44 -20.49 28.34
CA SER A 23 19.14 -21.12 28.57
C SER A 23 18.02 -20.62 27.66
N ASN A 24 18.07 -19.38 27.13
CA ASN A 24 16.99 -18.85 26.29
C ASN A 24 16.96 -19.52 24.91
N SER A 25 18.13 -19.75 24.31
CA SER A 25 18.28 -20.52 23.08
C SER A 25 17.80 -21.97 23.27
N ASP A 26 18.10 -22.57 24.42
CA ASP A 26 17.62 -23.92 24.77
C ASP A 26 16.11 -23.97 24.98
N GLN A 27 15.51 -22.98 25.64
CA GLN A 27 14.06 -22.88 25.82
C GLN A 27 13.32 -22.71 24.49
N LEU A 28 13.85 -21.88 23.59
CA LEU A 28 13.28 -21.72 22.26
C LEU A 28 13.43 -23.00 21.43
N SER A 29 14.57 -23.68 21.53
CA SER A 29 14.78 -24.99 20.89
C SER A 29 13.76 -26.01 21.39
N GLN A 30 13.62 -26.14 22.71
CA GLN A 30 12.66 -27.05 23.33
C GLN A 30 11.21 -26.72 22.94
N LEU A 31 10.88 -25.43 22.83
CA LEU A 31 9.57 -25.01 22.33
C LEU A 31 9.36 -25.52 20.91
N ILE A 32 10.28 -25.25 19.97
CA ILE A 32 10.18 -25.70 18.57
C ILE A 32 10.09 -27.23 18.48
N GLU A 33 10.92 -27.95 19.22
CA GLU A 33 10.92 -29.42 19.30
C GLU A 33 9.58 -29.99 19.81
N SER A 34 8.89 -29.25 20.69
CA SER A 34 7.60 -29.65 21.26
C SER A 34 6.39 -29.38 20.35
N LEU A 35 6.54 -28.53 19.33
CA LEU A 35 5.42 -28.14 18.48
C LEU A 35 4.94 -29.31 17.61
N PRO A 36 3.62 -29.44 17.39
CA PRO A 36 3.08 -30.37 16.40
C PRO A 36 3.50 -29.98 14.99
N ASP A 37 3.50 -30.96 14.08
CA ASP A 37 3.74 -30.70 12.66
C ASP A 37 2.76 -29.67 12.09
N LYS A 38 3.16 -29.04 10.99
CA LYS A 38 2.42 -28.02 10.23
C LYS A 38 2.28 -26.66 10.90
N HIS A 39 2.68 -26.49 12.16
CA HIS A 39 2.70 -25.18 12.81
C HIS A 39 3.68 -24.23 12.14
N TYR A 40 3.33 -22.95 12.05
CA TYR A 40 4.22 -21.94 11.50
C TYR A 40 4.98 -21.22 12.61
N VAL A 41 6.30 -21.18 12.50
CA VAL A 41 7.20 -20.51 13.43
C VAL A 41 7.85 -19.33 12.73
N PHE A 42 7.69 -18.16 13.33
CA PHE A 42 8.25 -16.90 12.88
C PHE A 42 9.30 -16.48 13.91
N ILE A 43 10.53 -16.31 13.46
CA ILE A 43 11.66 -15.92 14.29
C ILE A 43 12.25 -14.68 13.66
N SER A 44 12.41 -13.64 14.46
CA SER A 44 13.14 -12.44 14.08
C SER A 44 14.19 -12.19 15.14
N CYS A 45 15.38 -11.83 14.71
CA CYS A 45 16.46 -11.44 15.58
C CYS A 45 17.18 -10.24 15.00
N ASP A 46 17.60 -9.36 15.90
CA ASP A 46 18.26 -8.11 15.56
C ASP A 46 19.70 -8.13 16.07
N ASN A 47 20.61 -7.47 15.36
CA ASN A 47 22.05 -7.33 15.65
C ASN A 47 22.84 -8.66 15.63
N GLU A 48 23.99 -8.73 16.31
CA GLU A 48 24.94 -9.87 16.44
C GLU A 48 24.35 -11.16 17.06
N SER A 49 23.05 -11.38 16.93
CA SER A 49 22.31 -12.56 17.37
C SER A 49 22.96 -13.88 16.94
N GLY A 50 23.57 -13.93 15.76
CA GLY A 50 24.27 -15.11 15.23
C GLY A 50 25.34 -15.69 16.17
N THR A 51 26.12 -14.84 16.84
CA THR A 51 27.15 -15.25 17.81
C THR A 51 26.57 -15.74 19.14
N ARG A 52 25.32 -15.37 19.45
CA ARG A 52 24.69 -15.62 20.76
C ARG A 52 23.72 -16.80 20.75
N LEU A 53 23.41 -17.34 19.59
CA LEU A 53 22.61 -18.55 19.45
C LEU A 53 23.50 -19.78 19.59
N ASN A 54 23.09 -20.71 20.46
CA ASN A 54 23.83 -21.94 20.68
C ASN A 54 23.64 -22.94 19.52
N ASP A 55 24.54 -23.91 19.41
CA ASP A 55 24.52 -24.92 18.35
C ASP A 55 23.24 -25.76 18.37
N ARG A 56 22.67 -26.00 19.56
CA ARG A 56 21.38 -26.70 19.68
C ARG A 56 20.28 -25.97 18.93
N PHE A 57 20.16 -24.66 19.11
CA PHE A 57 19.16 -23.86 18.41
C PHE A 57 19.39 -23.87 16.90
N LYS A 58 20.64 -23.67 16.46
CA LYS A 58 21.03 -23.76 15.04
C LYS A 58 20.65 -25.12 14.44
N ASN A 59 20.91 -26.21 15.16
CA ASN A 59 20.51 -27.56 14.74
C ASN A 59 18.99 -27.73 14.74
N THR A 60 18.28 -27.15 15.71
CA THR A 60 16.83 -27.24 15.83
C THR A 60 16.12 -26.57 14.66
N ILE A 61 16.50 -25.33 14.31
CA ILE A 61 15.90 -24.62 13.18
C ILE A 61 16.24 -25.30 11.84
N SER A 62 17.46 -25.80 11.67
CA SER A 62 17.86 -26.52 10.45
C SER A 62 17.07 -27.82 10.30
N LYS A 63 16.89 -28.56 11.40
CA LYS A 63 16.18 -29.83 11.41
C LYS A 63 14.66 -29.69 11.28
N HIS A 64 14.05 -28.72 11.97
CA HIS A 64 12.59 -28.65 12.11
C HIS A 64 11.92 -27.61 11.22
N LEU A 65 12.65 -26.57 10.77
CA LEU A 65 12.13 -25.51 9.91
C LEU A 65 12.73 -25.55 8.50
N SER A 66 13.55 -26.57 8.20
CA SER A 66 14.31 -26.71 6.95
C SER A 66 15.26 -25.51 6.68
N ASN A 67 15.66 -24.80 7.74
CA ASN A 67 16.49 -23.60 7.63
C ASN A 67 17.99 -23.94 7.57
N ARG A 68 18.48 -24.24 6.36
CA ARG A 68 19.89 -24.67 6.18
C ARG A 68 20.88 -23.52 6.01
N SER A 69 20.51 -22.39 5.41
CA SER A 69 21.50 -21.32 5.15
C SER A 69 21.83 -20.52 6.39
N LEU A 70 20.83 -20.23 7.22
CA LEU A 70 21.00 -19.43 8.43
C LEU A 70 22.08 -20.00 9.38
N VAL A 71 22.19 -21.32 9.45
CA VAL A 71 23.21 -22.01 10.27
C VAL A 71 24.63 -21.75 9.76
N GLN A 72 24.80 -21.54 8.45
CA GLN A 72 26.11 -21.40 7.82
C GLN A 72 26.62 -19.95 7.75
N THR A 73 25.74 -18.96 7.91
CA THR A 73 26.05 -17.57 7.54
C THR A 73 25.86 -16.56 8.68
N LEU A 74 25.27 -16.95 9.80
CA LEU A 74 25.08 -16.09 10.97
C LEU A 74 26.35 -15.94 11.82
N GLU A 75 27.31 -15.16 11.32
CA GLU A 75 28.41 -14.69 12.18
C GLU A 75 28.03 -13.35 12.83
N ASN A 76 27.66 -12.32 12.07
CA ASN A 76 27.22 -11.02 12.61
C ASN A 76 26.08 -10.45 11.76
N GLY A 77 24.89 -10.24 12.34
CA GLY A 77 23.82 -9.48 11.69
C GLY A 77 22.41 -9.97 11.98
N SER A 78 21.44 -9.16 11.55
CA SER A 78 20.01 -9.37 11.79
C SER A 78 19.43 -10.42 10.84
N TYR A 79 18.44 -11.17 11.32
CA TYR A 79 17.75 -12.15 10.49
C TYR A 79 16.27 -12.28 10.83
N CYS A 80 15.47 -12.61 9.83
CA CYS A 80 14.14 -13.13 10.01
C CYS A 80 14.00 -14.46 9.28
N THR A 81 13.27 -15.38 9.88
CA THR A 81 12.94 -16.65 9.25
C THR A 81 11.54 -17.06 9.61
N ILE A 82 10.88 -17.66 8.63
CA ILE A 82 9.54 -18.22 8.76
C ILE A 82 9.64 -19.63 8.24
N GLY A 83 9.24 -20.60 9.06
CA GLY A 83 9.28 -22.00 8.70
C GLY A 83 8.04 -22.73 9.19
N GLN A 84 7.66 -23.78 8.48
CA GLN A 84 6.67 -24.72 8.95
C GLN A 84 7.36 -25.90 9.65
N ILE A 85 6.88 -26.28 10.84
CA ILE A 85 7.36 -27.47 11.54
C ILE A 85 7.09 -28.69 10.67
N ASN A 86 8.17 -29.36 10.28
CA ASN A 86 8.09 -30.56 9.48
C ASN A 86 9.11 -31.60 9.96
N ARG A 87 8.62 -32.69 10.54
CA ARG A 87 9.46 -33.82 10.99
C ARG A 87 9.74 -34.85 9.89
N ALA A 88 8.99 -34.81 8.79
CA ALA A 88 9.20 -35.70 7.66
C ALA A 88 10.14 -35.05 6.64
N GLU A 89 11.36 -35.58 6.50
CA GLU A 89 12.40 -35.09 5.58
C GLU A 89 11.95 -34.96 4.11
N GLN A 90 10.81 -35.56 3.73
CA GLN A 90 10.32 -35.62 2.36
C GLN A 90 9.19 -34.62 2.03
N GLN A 91 8.71 -33.82 3.00
CA GLN A 91 7.60 -32.89 2.74
C GLN A 91 8.08 -31.48 2.35
N ARG A 92 7.32 -30.87 1.43
CA ARG A 92 7.50 -29.50 0.92
C ARG A 92 7.19 -28.49 2.03
N SER A 93 8.18 -28.17 2.87
CA SER A 93 8.01 -27.19 3.94
C SER A 93 8.12 -25.77 3.38
N LEU A 94 7.15 -24.91 3.73
CA LEU A 94 7.31 -23.47 3.56
C LEU A 94 8.47 -23.00 4.41
N PHE A 95 9.43 -22.35 3.76
CA PHE A 95 10.59 -21.81 4.42
C PHE A 95 11.06 -20.54 3.73
N ILE A 96 11.31 -19.50 4.52
CA ILE A 96 12.00 -18.29 4.11
C ILE A 96 13.00 -17.88 5.18
N GLU A 97 14.11 -17.37 4.70
CA GLU A 97 15.11 -16.69 5.48
C GLU A 97 15.46 -15.38 4.78
N ASN A 98 15.62 -14.35 5.59
CA ASN A 98 16.29 -13.13 5.24
C ASN A 98 17.35 -12.88 6.30
N PHE A 99 18.57 -12.58 5.86
CA PHE A 99 19.65 -12.20 6.73
C PHE A 99 20.45 -11.09 6.05
N THR A 100 21.03 -10.23 6.87
CA THR A 100 22.05 -9.28 6.45
C THR A 100 23.26 -9.45 7.36
N ASN A 101 24.45 -9.21 6.83
CA ASN A 101 25.67 -9.20 7.63
C ASN A 101 25.87 -7.85 8.35
N ASP A 102 24.99 -6.89 8.08
CA ASP A 102 24.99 -5.57 8.70
C ASP A 102 24.07 -5.54 9.95
N THR A 103 24.07 -4.41 10.64
CA THR A 103 23.11 -4.13 11.72
C THR A 103 21.73 -3.74 11.20
N ASP A 104 21.53 -3.74 9.89
CA ASP A 104 20.27 -3.33 9.27
C ASP A 104 19.14 -4.29 9.61
N SER A 105 17.93 -3.76 9.80
CA SER A 105 16.75 -4.59 10.01
C SER A 105 16.45 -5.43 8.76
N THR A 106 16.14 -6.70 8.95
CA THR A 106 15.63 -7.58 7.89
C THR A 106 14.12 -7.67 7.96
N ILE A 107 13.47 -7.80 6.79
CA ILE A 107 12.02 -7.93 6.67
C ILE A 107 11.71 -9.16 5.82
N CYS A 108 10.77 -9.96 6.31
CA CYS A 108 10.26 -11.14 5.64
C CYS A 108 8.74 -10.99 5.53
N SER A 109 8.22 -10.99 4.31
CA SER A 109 6.78 -11.01 4.06
C SER A 109 6.36 -12.41 3.63
N VAL A 110 5.29 -12.94 4.22
CA VAL A 110 4.82 -14.30 3.91
C VAL A 110 3.34 -14.33 3.59
N ARG A 111 2.97 -15.19 2.65
CA ARG A 111 1.58 -15.54 2.34
C ARG A 111 1.40 -17.04 2.54
N ILE A 112 0.41 -17.39 3.36
CA ILE A 112 0.16 -18.77 3.78
C ILE A 112 -1.33 -19.07 3.64
N PRO A 113 -1.73 -20.19 3.00
CA PRO A 113 -3.12 -20.61 2.95
C PRO A 113 -3.56 -21.15 4.32
N LEU A 114 -4.77 -20.81 4.73
CA LEU A 114 -5.34 -21.27 6.00
C LEU A 114 -5.90 -22.69 5.86
N GLY A 115 -5.54 -23.58 6.78
CA GLY A 115 -5.90 -25.00 6.71
C GLY A 115 -7.40 -25.27 6.75
N HIS A 116 -8.22 -24.42 7.37
CA HIS A 116 -9.68 -24.61 7.35
C HIS A 116 -10.30 -24.41 5.95
N LEU A 117 -9.58 -23.75 5.04
CA LEU A 117 -10.01 -23.54 3.65
C LEU A 117 -9.61 -24.69 2.72
N TYR A 118 -8.72 -25.59 3.18
CA TYR A 118 -8.17 -26.66 2.35
C TYR A 118 -8.09 -27.96 3.17
N HIS A 119 -8.76 -29.02 2.69
CA HIS A 119 -8.68 -30.34 3.33
C HIS A 119 -7.24 -30.85 3.49
N GLU A 120 -6.36 -30.48 2.57
CA GLU A 120 -4.92 -30.68 2.66
C GLU A 120 -4.22 -29.57 1.88
N ILE A 121 -3.27 -28.87 2.50
CA ILE A 121 -2.45 -27.88 1.80
C ILE A 121 -1.39 -28.62 0.98
N LYS A 122 -1.79 -29.15 -0.18
CA LYS A 122 -0.84 -29.48 -1.25
C LYS A 122 -0.43 -28.16 -1.88
N GLY A 123 0.77 -28.05 -2.43
CA GLY A 123 1.19 -26.79 -3.04
C GLY A 123 2.64 -26.72 -3.46
N ASN A 124 2.99 -25.56 -4.00
CA ASN A 124 4.33 -25.13 -4.28
C ASN A 124 4.71 -24.03 -3.28
N SER A 125 5.80 -24.25 -2.55
CA SER A 125 6.38 -23.23 -1.69
C SER A 125 7.39 -22.42 -2.50
N PHE A 126 7.18 -21.13 -2.61
CA PHE A 126 8.13 -20.17 -3.15
C PHE A 126 8.79 -19.40 -2.02
N SER A 127 10.11 -19.20 -2.13
CA SER A 127 10.81 -18.18 -1.34
C SER A 127 11.79 -17.45 -2.22
N VAL A 128 11.74 -16.13 -2.14
CA VAL A 128 12.52 -15.19 -2.94
C VAL A 128 13.25 -14.31 -1.96
N ASN A 129 14.58 -14.31 -2.02
CA ASN A 129 15.42 -13.43 -1.25
C ASN A 129 16.34 -12.67 -2.21
N ALA A 130 16.38 -11.36 -2.05
CA ALA A 130 17.27 -10.45 -2.73
C ALA A 130 18.10 -9.70 -1.69
N ASN A 131 19.43 -9.70 -1.86
CA ASN A 131 20.33 -8.80 -1.15
C ASN A 131 21.31 -8.17 -2.15
N GLN A 132 22.14 -7.27 -1.66
CA GLN A 132 23.09 -6.53 -2.50
C GLN A 132 24.10 -7.43 -3.24
N ASN A 133 24.39 -8.62 -2.70
CA ASN A 133 25.48 -9.49 -3.18
C ASN A 133 24.99 -10.80 -3.81
N SER A 134 23.72 -11.12 -3.66
CA SER A 134 23.14 -12.39 -4.09
C SER A 134 21.63 -12.29 -4.18
N SER A 135 21.06 -13.07 -5.08
CA SER A 135 19.65 -13.38 -5.06
C SER A 135 19.45 -14.89 -5.05
N THR A 136 18.41 -15.32 -4.34
CA THR A 136 18.02 -16.72 -4.29
C THR A 136 16.53 -16.84 -4.52
N ILE A 137 16.14 -17.75 -5.41
CA ILE A 137 14.75 -18.14 -5.61
C ILE A 137 14.67 -19.64 -5.43
N THR A 138 13.87 -20.06 -4.45
CA THR A 138 13.66 -21.46 -4.13
C THR A 138 12.22 -21.86 -4.43
N LEU A 139 12.07 -23.09 -4.92
CA LEU A 139 10.79 -23.75 -5.15
C LEU A 139 10.79 -25.09 -4.41
N ASN A 140 9.85 -25.26 -3.48
CA ASN A 140 9.73 -26.44 -2.63
C ASN A 140 11.03 -26.76 -1.86
N GLY A 141 11.72 -25.72 -1.39
CA GLY A 141 13.00 -25.82 -0.68
C GLY A 141 14.20 -26.11 -1.59
N LYS A 142 14.01 -26.35 -2.89
CA LYS A 142 15.08 -26.50 -3.86
C LYS A 142 15.45 -25.14 -4.44
N SER A 143 16.72 -24.77 -4.41
CA SER A 143 17.24 -23.56 -5.07
C SER A 143 17.09 -23.70 -6.58
N ILE A 144 16.38 -22.77 -7.24
CA ILE A 144 16.30 -22.66 -8.70
C ILE A 144 17.31 -21.62 -9.18
N ILE A 145 17.35 -20.47 -8.52
CA ILE A 145 18.39 -19.46 -8.73
C ILE A 145 19.18 -19.30 -7.43
N GLY A 146 20.50 -19.29 -7.53
CA GLY A 146 21.42 -19.07 -6.42
C GLY A 146 22.04 -20.33 -5.82
N LYS A 147 23.06 -20.07 -4.98
CA LYS A 147 23.93 -20.97 -4.20
C LYS A 147 24.69 -22.08 -4.91
N ASN A 148 24.19 -22.76 -5.95
CA ASN A 148 24.91 -23.83 -6.66
C ASN A 148 24.35 -24.22 -8.05
N GLU A 149 23.13 -23.81 -8.43
CA GLU A 149 22.52 -24.24 -9.72
C GLU A 149 22.75 -23.21 -10.82
N ILE A 150 22.28 -21.98 -10.61
CA ILE A 150 22.39 -20.87 -11.57
C ILE A 150 22.87 -19.65 -10.80
N LEU A 151 23.99 -19.07 -11.24
CA LEU A 151 24.55 -17.84 -10.66
C LEU A 151 23.60 -16.68 -10.95
N SER A 152 23.25 -15.89 -9.93
CA SER A 152 22.42 -14.70 -10.11
C SER A 152 23.12 -13.63 -10.94
N CYS A 153 22.36 -12.86 -11.72
CA CYS A 153 22.87 -11.67 -12.37
C CYS A 153 22.59 -10.42 -11.51
N ASP A 154 23.39 -9.38 -11.71
CA ASP A 154 23.03 -8.03 -11.30
C ASP A 154 21.74 -7.64 -12.07
N GLY A 155 20.71 -7.10 -11.39
CA GLY A 155 19.40 -6.85 -12.01
C GLY A 155 18.36 -7.93 -11.73
N LEU A 156 17.51 -8.27 -12.71
CA LEU A 156 16.33 -9.13 -12.52
C LEU A 156 16.68 -10.62 -12.63
N ASN A 157 16.35 -11.36 -11.58
CA ASN A 157 16.39 -12.82 -11.57
C ASN A 157 14.95 -13.31 -11.45
N VAL A 158 14.47 -14.05 -12.46
CA VAL A 158 13.05 -14.38 -12.60
C VAL A 158 12.87 -15.89 -12.68
N VAL A 159 11.92 -16.42 -11.90
CA VAL A 159 11.43 -17.79 -12.04
C VAL A 159 9.93 -17.73 -12.33
N VAL A 160 9.50 -18.48 -13.33
CA VAL A 160 8.08 -18.63 -13.67
C VAL A 160 7.66 -20.08 -13.48
N LEU A 161 6.46 -20.28 -12.97
CA LEU A 161 5.83 -21.59 -12.84
C LEU A 161 4.47 -21.55 -13.53
N GLU A 162 4.42 -22.16 -14.72
CA GLU A 162 3.17 -22.29 -15.47
C GLU A 162 2.23 -23.27 -14.77
N PRO A 163 0.92 -22.99 -14.74
CA PRO A 163 -0.05 -23.80 -14.00
C PRO A 163 -0.15 -25.23 -14.51
N ASN A 164 0.00 -25.42 -15.84
CA ASN A 164 -0.20 -26.70 -16.51
C ASN A 164 1.02 -27.61 -16.42
N THR A 165 2.22 -27.08 -16.69
CA THR A 165 3.45 -27.89 -16.73
C THR A 165 4.01 -28.11 -15.33
N ARG A 166 3.85 -27.13 -14.44
CA ARG A 166 4.47 -27.10 -13.10
C ARG A 166 6.00 -27.27 -13.15
N GLU A 167 6.61 -27.01 -14.30
CA GLU A 167 8.05 -26.99 -14.47
C GLU A 167 8.55 -25.54 -14.34
N PRO A 168 9.50 -25.26 -13.42
CA PRO A 168 10.03 -23.92 -13.28
C PRO A 168 10.89 -23.57 -14.49
N LYS A 169 10.63 -22.43 -15.12
CA LYS A 169 11.55 -21.80 -16.08
C LYS A 169 12.21 -20.61 -15.42
N HIS A 170 13.47 -20.36 -15.72
CA HIS A 170 14.21 -19.24 -15.15
C HIS A 170 14.73 -18.32 -16.25
N PHE A 171 14.82 -17.03 -15.93
CA PHE A 171 15.32 -15.98 -16.80
C PHE A 171 16.15 -14.99 -16.00
N GLN A 172 17.11 -14.35 -16.66
CA GLN A 172 18.00 -13.37 -16.07
C GLN A 172 18.11 -12.17 -16.99
N TYR A 173 17.95 -10.98 -16.43
CA TYR A 173 18.02 -9.73 -17.17
C TYR A 173 18.95 -8.77 -16.43
N ASP A 174 20.16 -8.60 -16.96
CA ASP A 174 21.10 -7.58 -16.50
C ASP A 174 20.67 -6.19 -17.00
N VAL A 175 19.58 -5.70 -16.41
CA VAL A 175 18.98 -4.41 -16.69
C VAL A 175 19.83 -3.23 -16.23
N ILE A 176 20.89 -3.49 -15.45
CA ILE A 176 21.87 -2.48 -15.05
C ILE A 176 22.78 -2.16 -16.24
N SER A 177 23.35 -3.21 -16.84
CA SER A 177 24.25 -3.05 -17.98
C SER A 177 23.52 -2.84 -19.31
N HIS A 178 22.27 -3.33 -19.44
CA HIS A 178 21.53 -3.35 -20.70
C HIS A 178 20.05 -2.98 -20.51
N GLN A 179 19.73 -1.68 -20.55
CA GLN A 179 18.35 -1.20 -20.36
C GLN A 179 17.33 -1.77 -21.37
N THR A 180 17.75 -2.17 -22.57
CA THR A 180 16.86 -2.80 -23.58
C THR A 180 16.27 -4.12 -23.12
N LEU A 181 16.88 -4.78 -22.12
CA LEU A 181 16.36 -6.03 -21.54
C LEU A 181 15.02 -5.83 -20.81
N TRP A 182 14.64 -4.61 -20.46
CA TRP A 182 13.29 -4.31 -19.96
C TRP A 182 12.20 -4.61 -20.98
N THR A 183 12.43 -4.32 -22.26
CA THR A 183 11.48 -4.65 -23.33
C THR A 183 11.38 -6.16 -23.53
N GLU A 184 12.50 -6.88 -23.40
CA GLU A 184 12.50 -8.35 -23.46
C GLU A 184 11.76 -8.97 -22.26
N PHE A 185 11.96 -8.42 -21.06
CA PHE A 185 11.22 -8.81 -19.87
C PHE A 185 9.72 -8.57 -20.03
N ASN A 186 9.30 -7.39 -20.52
CA ASN A 186 7.89 -7.10 -20.79
C ASN A 186 7.30 -8.08 -21.83
N ARG A 187 8.03 -8.36 -22.91
CA ARG A 187 7.62 -9.34 -23.92
C ARG A 187 7.47 -10.75 -23.32
N MET A 188 8.39 -11.17 -22.46
CA MET A 188 8.28 -12.46 -21.77
C MET A 188 7.02 -12.49 -20.89
N ILE A 189 6.81 -11.50 -20.01
CA ILE A 189 5.64 -11.44 -19.13
C ILE A 189 4.31 -11.41 -19.90
N THR A 190 4.24 -10.61 -20.97
CA THR A 190 3.01 -10.49 -21.80
C THR A 190 2.63 -11.78 -22.51
N THR A 191 3.61 -12.62 -22.83
CA THR A 191 3.40 -13.91 -23.50
C THR A 191 3.12 -15.08 -22.56
N LEU A 192 3.31 -14.90 -21.25
CA LEU A 192 2.97 -15.92 -20.26
C LEU A 192 1.45 -16.17 -20.20
N PRO A 193 1.01 -17.42 -20.02
CA PRO A 193 -0.38 -17.73 -19.71
C PRO A 193 -0.87 -17.02 -18.44
N ILE A 194 -2.13 -16.62 -18.41
CA ILE A 194 -2.78 -16.10 -17.20
C ILE A 194 -2.74 -17.18 -16.10
N GLY A 195 -2.49 -16.76 -14.85
CA GLY A 195 -2.35 -17.66 -13.70
C GLY A 195 -0.93 -18.18 -13.47
N THR A 196 0.01 -17.92 -14.39
CA THR A 196 1.43 -18.23 -14.19
C THR A 196 1.97 -17.50 -12.97
N VAL A 197 2.60 -18.24 -12.05
CA VAL A 197 3.31 -17.66 -10.90
C VAL A 197 4.62 -17.06 -11.40
N VAL A 198 4.93 -15.84 -10.98
CA VAL A 198 6.16 -15.13 -11.32
C VAL A 198 6.86 -14.71 -10.03
N ALA A 199 8.05 -15.25 -9.80
CA ALA A 199 8.92 -14.91 -8.69
C ALA A 199 10.10 -14.08 -9.22
N ILE A 200 10.38 -12.92 -8.60
CA ILE A 200 11.42 -11.99 -9.05
C ILE A 200 12.29 -11.57 -7.86
N ALA A 201 13.60 -11.75 -7.99
CA ALA A 201 14.60 -11.18 -7.10
C ALA A 201 15.46 -10.17 -7.86
N ILE A 202 15.58 -8.97 -7.33
CA ILE A 202 16.46 -7.92 -7.88
C ILE A 202 17.69 -7.82 -7.02
N GLN A 203 18.81 -8.31 -7.53
CA GLN A 203 20.11 -8.18 -6.87
C GLN A 203 20.64 -6.77 -7.08
N LYS A 204 21.09 -6.14 -5.99
CA LYS A 204 21.80 -4.84 -5.95
C LYS A 204 20.99 -3.61 -6.36
N SER A 205 20.43 -3.62 -7.58
CA SER A 205 19.83 -2.45 -8.18
C SER A 205 18.91 -2.82 -9.33
N ARG A 206 17.84 -2.05 -9.52
CA ARG A 206 17.01 -2.11 -10.73
C ARG A 206 17.62 -1.41 -11.95
N GLY A 207 18.87 -0.95 -11.84
CA GLY A 207 19.55 -0.12 -12.81
C GLY A 207 19.10 1.34 -12.79
N PRO A 208 19.84 2.22 -13.50
CA PRO A 208 19.46 3.61 -13.64
C PRO A 208 18.09 3.73 -14.30
N PHE A 209 17.33 4.77 -13.94
CA PHE A 209 16.09 5.06 -14.65
C PHE A 209 16.33 5.14 -16.17
N PRO A 210 15.53 4.44 -17.00
CA PRO A 210 15.64 4.55 -18.44
C PRO A 210 15.45 6.00 -18.88
N SER A 211 16.37 6.53 -19.66
CA SER A 211 16.19 7.84 -20.30
C SER A 211 15.14 7.78 -21.41
N ASP A 212 14.94 6.60 -22.00
CA ASP A 212 13.87 6.32 -22.95
C ASP A 212 12.56 6.04 -22.23
N GLN A 213 11.56 6.90 -22.46
CA GLN A 213 10.22 6.78 -21.88
C GLN A 213 9.51 5.48 -22.26
N SER A 214 9.77 4.92 -23.44
CA SER A 214 9.15 3.65 -23.87
C SER A 214 9.60 2.48 -22.99
N ILE A 215 10.89 2.44 -22.63
CA ILE A 215 11.48 1.43 -21.74
C ILE A 215 10.91 1.59 -20.32
N ALA A 216 10.72 2.82 -19.85
CA ALA A 216 10.09 3.08 -18.55
C ALA A 216 8.64 2.56 -18.50
N ILE A 217 7.89 2.71 -19.60
CA ILE A 217 6.53 2.18 -19.75
C ILE A 217 6.54 0.64 -19.80
N ASP A 218 7.44 0.03 -20.57
CA ASP A 218 7.57 -1.44 -20.66
C ASP A 218 7.76 -2.08 -19.28
N ARG A 219 8.66 -1.50 -18.49
CA ARG A 219 8.93 -1.88 -17.11
C ARG A 219 7.67 -1.82 -16.24
N GLU A 220 6.95 -0.70 -16.28
CA GLU A 220 5.72 -0.52 -15.48
C GLU A 220 4.61 -1.49 -15.90
N ILE A 221 4.43 -1.72 -17.20
CA ILE A 221 3.46 -2.68 -17.72
C ILE A 221 3.79 -4.08 -17.22
N ALA A 222 5.05 -4.53 -17.33
CA ALA A 222 5.46 -5.86 -16.92
C ALA A 222 5.14 -6.14 -15.44
N PHE A 223 5.50 -5.21 -14.55
CA PHE A 223 5.24 -5.35 -13.11
C PHE A 223 3.75 -5.26 -12.77
N ASN A 224 3.00 -4.37 -13.41
CA ASN A 224 1.55 -4.28 -13.24
C ASN A 224 0.84 -5.58 -13.68
N LEU A 225 1.30 -6.21 -14.77
CA LEU A 225 0.72 -7.44 -15.29
C LEU A 225 0.89 -8.66 -14.37
N ILE A 226 1.84 -8.61 -13.42
CA ILE A 226 2.06 -9.64 -12.41
C ILE A 226 1.54 -9.25 -11.02
N GLY A 227 0.83 -8.11 -10.94
CA GLY A 227 0.19 -7.63 -9.73
C GLY A 227 1.09 -6.82 -8.78
N SER A 228 2.28 -6.39 -9.20
CA SER A 228 3.11 -5.47 -8.41
C SER A 228 2.53 -4.07 -8.40
N CYS A 229 2.66 -3.33 -7.31
CA CYS A 229 2.43 -1.88 -7.28
C CYS A 229 3.56 -1.08 -6.63
N GLN A 230 4.38 -1.71 -5.77
CA GLN A 230 5.46 -1.03 -5.08
C GLN A 230 6.71 -0.82 -5.94
N PHE A 231 6.88 -1.57 -7.03
CA PHE A 231 8.07 -1.46 -7.87
C PHE A 231 8.28 -0.05 -8.44
N THR A 232 7.22 0.71 -8.70
CA THR A 232 7.30 2.11 -9.18
C THR A 232 8.01 3.03 -8.19
N SER A 233 7.99 2.68 -6.90
CA SER A 233 8.64 3.41 -5.82
C SER A 233 10.03 2.86 -5.46
N LEU A 234 10.52 1.85 -6.16
CA LEU A 234 11.81 1.23 -5.87
C LEU A 234 12.94 2.22 -6.21
N ASP A 235 13.84 2.48 -5.27
CA ASP A 235 15.02 3.30 -5.53
C ASP A 235 16.10 2.53 -6.31
N GLU A 236 17.09 3.24 -6.82
CA GLU A 236 18.12 2.62 -7.67
C GLU A 236 18.93 1.56 -6.94
N ASN A 237 19.18 1.70 -5.63
CA ASN A 237 20.05 0.80 -4.86
C ASN A 237 19.29 -0.11 -3.89
N GLU A 238 17.98 -0.29 -4.09
CA GLU A 238 17.17 -1.16 -3.25
C GLU A 238 17.15 -2.59 -3.79
N SER A 239 17.28 -3.55 -2.86
CA SER A 239 16.94 -4.95 -3.12
C SER A 239 15.43 -5.11 -3.15
N PHE A 240 14.93 -5.92 -4.08
CA PHE A 240 13.50 -6.16 -4.25
C PHE A 240 13.20 -7.64 -4.43
N ALA A 241 12.19 -8.12 -3.73
CA ALA A 241 11.72 -9.50 -3.82
C ALA A 241 10.21 -9.49 -4.06
N LEU A 242 9.75 -10.28 -5.04
CA LEU A 242 8.36 -10.33 -5.44
C LEU A 242 7.92 -11.76 -5.77
N ILE A 243 6.71 -12.12 -5.36
CA ILE A 243 5.93 -13.27 -5.85
C ILE A 243 4.57 -12.76 -6.29
N GLY A 244 4.28 -12.87 -7.59
CA GLY A 244 3.06 -12.38 -8.21
C GLY A 244 2.48 -13.38 -9.20
N TYR A 245 1.38 -12.98 -9.85
CA TYR A 245 0.64 -13.82 -10.79
C TYR A 245 0.34 -13.06 -12.06
N LYS A 246 0.61 -13.68 -13.21
CA LYS A 246 0.23 -13.10 -14.49
C LYS A 246 -1.29 -12.94 -14.57
N GLY A 247 -1.74 -11.71 -14.79
CA GLY A 247 -3.15 -11.36 -14.98
C GLY A 247 -3.88 -10.90 -13.71
N THR A 248 -3.20 -10.84 -12.56
CA THR A 248 -3.77 -10.21 -11.36
C THR A 248 -3.63 -8.70 -11.39
N SER A 249 -4.53 -8.01 -10.70
CA SER A 249 -4.49 -6.55 -10.55
C SER A 249 -3.24 -6.09 -9.78
N PRO A 250 -2.70 -4.89 -10.10
CA PRO A 250 -1.64 -4.26 -9.31
C PRO A 250 -2.01 -4.18 -7.82
N GLY A 251 -1.06 -4.52 -6.94
CA GLY A 251 -1.24 -4.61 -5.49
C GLY A 251 -1.60 -6.01 -4.98
N CYS A 252 -1.77 -7.02 -5.84
CA CYS A 252 -2.01 -8.40 -5.43
C CYS A 252 -0.73 -9.24 -5.25
N ALA A 253 0.42 -8.76 -5.76
CA ALA A 253 1.69 -9.43 -5.57
C ALA A 253 2.18 -9.31 -4.11
N LEU A 254 2.87 -10.34 -3.63
CA LEU A 254 3.61 -10.26 -2.38
C LEU A 254 4.96 -9.66 -2.72
N GLU A 255 5.21 -8.44 -2.28
CA GLU A 255 6.42 -7.70 -2.63
C GLU A 255 7.05 -7.06 -1.39
N GLN A 256 8.38 -7.02 -1.38
CA GLN A 256 9.18 -6.39 -0.34
C GLN A 256 10.35 -5.67 -0.99
N LYS A 257 10.65 -4.47 -0.48
CA LYS A 257 11.86 -3.72 -0.79
C LYS A 257 12.65 -3.40 0.48
N SER A 258 13.95 -3.25 0.34
CA SER A 258 14.87 -2.85 1.42
C SER A 258 16.19 -2.36 0.82
N LEU A 259 16.90 -1.49 1.53
CA LEU A 259 18.23 -1.04 1.14
C LEU A 259 19.27 -2.17 1.18
N SER A 260 19.12 -3.11 2.12
CA SER A 260 20.10 -4.19 2.35
C SER A 260 19.62 -5.55 1.83
N SER A 261 18.46 -6.00 2.31
CA SER A 261 17.86 -7.25 1.86
C SER A 261 16.35 -7.31 2.00
N ALA A 262 15.69 -7.83 0.96
CA ALA A 262 14.27 -8.06 0.88
C ALA A 262 13.99 -9.55 0.69
N ALA A 263 12.97 -10.08 1.39
CA ALA A 263 12.54 -11.45 1.18
C ALA A 263 11.02 -11.59 1.24
N VAL A 264 10.49 -12.39 0.32
CA VAL A 264 9.07 -12.78 0.28
C VAL A 264 8.93 -14.28 0.10
N ALA A 265 7.91 -14.87 0.73
CA ALA A 265 7.59 -16.28 0.53
C ALA A 265 6.11 -16.54 0.47
N SER A 266 5.74 -17.54 -0.31
CA SER A 266 4.35 -17.87 -0.51
C SER A 266 4.18 -19.37 -0.65
N MET A 267 3.14 -19.91 -0.02
CA MET A 267 2.72 -21.29 -0.25
C MET A 267 1.49 -21.28 -1.15
N GLU A 268 1.70 -21.61 -2.42
CA GLU A 268 0.63 -21.58 -3.42
C GLU A 268 0.04 -22.98 -3.58
N PRO A 269 -1.25 -23.19 -3.26
CA PRO A 269 -1.86 -24.49 -3.47
C PRO A 269 -1.87 -24.84 -4.96
N PRO A 270 -1.95 -26.14 -5.33
CA PRO A 270 -2.11 -26.50 -6.71
C PRO A 270 -3.37 -25.81 -7.21
N GLN A 271 -3.22 -25.07 -8.29
CA GLN A 271 -4.35 -24.87 -9.17
C GLN A 271 -4.62 -26.27 -9.72
N ASP A 272 -5.60 -26.96 -9.15
CA ASP A 272 -6.33 -27.96 -9.92
C ASP A 272 -6.82 -27.26 -11.19
N GLU A 273 -6.97 -27.99 -12.30
CA GLU A 273 -7.41 -27.43 -13.59
C GLU A 273 -8.67 -26.58 -13.39
N VAL A 274 -8.49 -25.30 -13.06
CA VAL A 274 -9.54 -24.32 -13.10
C VAL A 274 -9.71 -24.14 -14.59
N VAL A 275 -10.56 -25.00 -15.15
CA VAL A 275 -11.15 -24.77 -16.45
C VAL A 275 -11.85 -23.44 -16.29
N TYR A 276 -11.16 -22.37 -16.69
CA TYR A 276 -11.80 -21.11 -16.96
C TYR A 276 -12.75 -21.39 -18.13
N GLU A 277 -13.92 -21.96 -17.84
CA GLU A 277 -15.02 -22.08 -18.77
C GLU A 277 -15.46 -20.64 -19.08
N THR A 278 -14.77 -20.07 -20.06
CA THR A 278 -15.26 -18.92 -20.80
C THR A 278 -16.44 -19.45 -21.61
N LYS A 279 -17.64 -19.42 -21.03
CA LYS A 279 -18.88 -19.73 -21.77
C LYS A 279 -18.94 -18.80 -22.98
N SER A 280 -18.63 -19.35 -24.15
CA SER A 280 -18.27 -18.61 -25.37
C SER A 280 -19.49 -18.12 -26.17
N THR A 281 -20.61 -17.77 -25.54
CA THR A 281 -21.84 -17.46 -26.28
C THR A 281 -22.12 -15.98 -26.49
N ASP A 282 -21.48 -15.07 -25.75
CA ASP A 282 -21.66 -13.63 -25.97
C ASP A 282 -20.46 -13.02 -26.69
N LYS A 283 -20.44 -13.19 -28.02
CA LYS A 283 -19.54 -12.45 -28.92
C LYS A 283 -20.05 -11.01 -29.07
N THR A 284 -19.60 -10.11 -28.20
CA THR A 284 -19.47 -8.69 -28.53
C THR A 284 -18.05 -8.40 -29.00
N LEU A 285 -17.90 -7.47 -29.94
CA LEU A 285 -16.66 -7.18 -30.69
C LEU A 285 -15.45 -6.70 -29.83
N PHE A 286 -15.61 -6.63 -28.51
CA PHE A 286 -14.55 -6.31 -27.54
C PHE A 286 -14.51 -7.35 -26.42
N ASN A 287 -14.32 -8.61 -26.79
CA ASN A 287 -14.17 -9.69 -25.82
C ASN A 287 -12.71 -9.75 -25.36
N VAL A 288 -12.38 -8.99 -24.32
CA VAL A 288 -11.16 -9.21 -23.52
C VAL A 288 -11.57 -10.10 -22.35
N PRO A 289 -11.12 -11.37 -22.27
CA PRO A 289 -11.44 -12.30 -21.18
C PRO A 289 -11.17 -11.75 -19.77
N LEU A 290 -10.32 -10.71 -19.68
CA LEU A 290 -10.01 -9.96 -18.47
C LEU A 290 -11.27 -9.40 -17.75
N PHE A 291 -12.29 -8.93 -18.48
CA PHE A 291 -13.46 -8.25 -17.87
C PHE A 291 -14.53 -9.20 -17.34
N GLN A 292 -14.75 -10.35 -17.99
CA GLN A 292 -15.72 -11.35 -17.51
C GLN A 292 -15.21 -12.09 -16.27
N GLY A 293 -13.89 -12.29 -16.15
CA GLY A 293 -13.26 -12.76 -14.92
C GLY A 293 -13.31 -11.71 -13.80
N LEU A 294 -13.05 -10.44 -14.14
CA LEU A 294 -13.13 -9.31 -13.20
C LEU A 294 -14.50 -9.24 -12.52
N GLN A 295 -15.60 -9.38 -13.26
CA GLN A 295 -16.94 -9.24 -12.70
C GLN A 295 -17.30 -10.32 -11.66
N LYS A 296 -16.68 -11.51 -11.76
CA LYS A 296 -16.80 -12.58 -10.75
C LYS A 296 -15.84 -12.38 -9.57
N LEU A 297 -14.65 -11.81 -9.81
CA LEU A 297 -13.64 -11.49 -8.79
C LEU A 297 -13.89 -10.17 -8.04
N MET A 298 -14.75 -9.30 -8.58
CA MET A 298 -15.11 -7.98 -8.01
C MET A 298 -16.38 -8.00 -7.14
N LYS A 299 -16.95 -9.17 -6.84
CA LYS A 299 -17.93 -9.25 -5.75
C LYS A 299 -17.17 -9.06 -4.42
N PRO A 300 -17.62 -8.17 -3.52
CA PRO A 300 -17.02 -8.07 -2.20
C PRO A 300 -17.00 -9.46 -1.54
N VAL A 301 -15.85 -9.81 -0.96
CA VAL A 301 -15.52 -11.13 -0.37
C VAL A 301 -16.58 -11.66 0.61
N SER A 302 -17.45 -10.80 1.13
CA SER A 302 -18.57 -11.21 1.99
C SER A 302 -19.73 -11.92 1.29
N THR A 303 -19.74 -12.06 -0.06
CA THR A 303 -20.85 -12.68 -0.80
C THR A 303 -20.44 -13.62 -1.93
N LEU A 304 -19.30 -14.30 -1.79
CA LEU A 304 -19.04 -15.51 -2.56
C LEU A 304 -19.73 -16.69 -1.86
N GLU A 305 -20.70 -17.31 -2.53
CA GLU A 305 -21.18 -18.62 -2.11
C GLU A 305 -19.98 -19.57 -2.06
N ILE A 306 -19.87 -20.36 -0.99
CA ILE A 306 -18.73 -21.26 -0.70
C ILE A 306 -18.37 -22.15 -1.90
N GLU A 307 -19.37 -22.49 -2.71
CA GLU A 307 -19.29 -23.34 -3.89
C GLU A 307 -18.62 -22.67 -5.09
N ASN A 308 -18.51 -21.34 -5.09
CA ASN A 308 -17.99 -20.51 -6.18
C ASN A 308 -16.64 -19.82 -5.84
N ALA A 309 -16.05 -20.14 -4.67
CA ALA A 309 -14.74 -19.63 -4.26
C ALA A 309 -13.61 -20.39 -4.98
N THR A 310 -13.53 -20.28 -6.30
CA THR A 310 -12.43 -20.83 -7.10
C THR A 310 -11.54 -19.69 -7.58
N GLY A 311 -10.46 -19.43 -6.84
CA GLY A 311 -9.44 -18.44 -7.21
C GLY A 311 -8.89 -17.68 -6.00
N HIS A 312 -7.58 -17.44 -6.01
CA HIS A 312 -6.84 -16.69 -4.99
C HIS A 312 -7.27 -15.22 -4.91
N VAL A 313 -8.38 -14.95 -4.23
CA VAL A 313 -8.76 -13.59 -3.79
C VAL A 313 -8.29 -13.41 -2.35
N TYR A 314 -6.97 -13.47 -2.15
CA TYR A 314 -6.34 -13.02 -0.91
C TYR A 314 -5.12 -12.15 -1.24
N GLY A 315 -5.34 -11.16 -2.12
CA GLY A 315 -4.70 -9.88 -1.93
C GLY A 315 -5.58 -9.15 -0.93
N ILE A 316 -5.05 -8.86 0.25
CA ILE A 316 -5.62 -7.79 1.06
C ILE A 316 -5.60 -6.56 0.16
N GLU A 317 -6.76 -6.16 -0.36
CA GLU A 317 -6.92 -4.82 -0.92
C GLU A 317 -6.37 -3.87 0.16
N PRO A 318 -5.48 -2.91 -0.15
CA PRO A 318 -4.94 -1.98 0.85
C PRO A 318 -6.02 -1.24 1.66
N ALA A 319 -7.28 -1.34 1.23
CA ALA A 319 -8.46 -0.82 1.91
C ALA A 319 -8.95 -1.65 3.12
N TYR A 320 -8.57 -2.93 3.29
CA TYR A 320 -9.26 -3.83 4.24
C TYR A 320 -8.42 -4.41 5.40
N SER A 321 -7.13 -4.11 5.53
CA SER A 321 -6.36 -4.48 6.75
C SER A 321 -5.76 -3.29 7.50
N PHE A 322 -6.57 -2.28 7.80
CA PHE A 322 -6.18 -1.25 8.78
C PHE A 322 -6.24 -1.75 10.23
N LYS A 323 -5.76 -2.97 10.51
CA LYS A 323 -5.44 -3.41 11.88
C LYS A 323 -4.00 -3.01 12.20
N SER A 324 -3.68 -1.73 12.11
CA SER A 324 -2.58 -1.21 12.93
C SER A 324 -3.02 -1.34 14.38
N VAL A 325 -2.08 -1.67 15.28
CA VAL A 325 -2.34 -1.68 16.72
C VAL A 325 -2.75 -0.27 17.12
N THR A 326 -4.06 -0.02 17.18
CA THR A 326 -4.61 1.25 17.62
C THR A 326 -4.27 1.37 19.08
N ILE A 327 -3.30 2.23 19.43
CA ILE A 327 -3.14 2.65 20.82
C ILE A 327 -4.39 3.49 21.11
N PRO A 328 -5.31 3.05 22.00
CA PRO A 328 -6.50 3.83 22.29
C PRO A 328 -6.05 5.10 23.01
N ARG A 329 -5.92 6.21 22.29
CA ARG A 329 -5.70 7.52 22.90
C ARG A 329 -7.09 8.04 23.30
N ASN A 330 -7.42 7.88 24.58
CA ASN A 330 -8.65 8.36 25.22
C ASN A 330 -8.79 9.90 25.13
N LEU A 331 -9.07 10.42 23.94
CA LEU A 331 -9.50 11.80 23.73
C LEU A 331 -10.88 11.70 23.09
N GLY A 332 -11.94 11.84 23.89
CA GLY A 332 -13.34 11.62 23.52
C GLY A 332 -13.93 12.55 22.46
N VAL A 333 -13.14 13.01 21.48
CA VAL A 333 -13.49 13.94 20.40
C VAL A 333 -12.84 13.50 19.07
N GLY A 334 -12.74 12.19 18.83
CA GLY A 334 -12.22 11.64 17.57
C GLY A 334 -13.09 12.02 16.36
N VAL A 335 -12.48 12.15 15.18
CA VAL A 335 -13.20 12.40 13.94
C VAL A 335 -14.09 11.21 13.62
N LYS A 336 -15.40 11.44 13.53
CA LYS A 336 -16.39 10.36 13.31
C LYS A 336 -16.41 9.89 11.87
N ARG A 337 -16.26 10.82 10.92
CA ARG A 337 -16.33 10.56 9.48
C ARG A 337 -15.37 11.46 8.70
N ALA A 338 -14.73 10.88 7.70
CA ALA A 338 -13.90 11.58 6.74
C ALA A 338 -14.31 11.26 5.31
N LEU A 339 -14.46 12.31 4.50
CA LEU A 339 -14.62 12.20 3.06
C LEU A 339 -13.34 12.70 2.38
N ILE A 340 -12.73 11.86 1.55
CA ILE A 340 -11.52 12.23 0.79
C ILE A 340 -11.88 12.17 -0.68
N VAL A 341 -11.77 13.31 -1.36
CA VAL A 341 -12.06 13.45 -2.78
C VAL A 341 -10.74 13.65 -3.52
N GLY A 342 -10.38 12.72 -4.40
CA GLY A 342 -9.23 12.84 -5.30
C GLY A 342 -9.69 12.87 -6.75
N MET A 343 -9.28 13.89 -7.50
CA MET A 343 -9.70 14.09 -8.88
C MET A 343 -8.50 14.14 -9.82
N SER A 344 -8.39 13.15 -10.70
CA SER A 344 -7.31 13.05 -11.68
C SER A 344 -7.65 13.65 -13.05
N TYR A 345 -8.91 13.91 -13.33
CA TYR A 345 -9.43 14.43 -14.59
C TYR A 345 -8.95 13.63 -15.80
N ASN A 346 -8.96 12.29 -15.70
CA ASN A 346 -8.34 11.38 -16.67
C ASN A 346 -8.87 11.56 -18.11
N TYR A 347 -10.11 12.03 -18.25
CA TYR A 347 -10.79 12.23 -19.53
C TYR A 347 -11.09 13.70 -19.85
N SER A 348 -10.57 14.64 -19.06
CA SER A 348 -10.82 16.06 -19.29
C SER A 348 -9.93 16.62 -20.41
N ALA A 349 -10.51 17.47 -21.26
CA ALA A 349 -9.76 18.23 -22.27
C ALA A 349 -8.71 19.18 -21.65
N ALA A 350 -8.87 19.54 -20.38
CA ALA A 350 -7.90 20.37 -19.66
C ALA A 350 -6.67 19.58 -19.17
N GLY A 351 -6.53 18.31 -19.53
CA GLY A 351 -5.41 17.44 -19.14
C GLY A 351 -5.58 16.81 -17.76
N ARG A 352 -4.68 15.87 -17.42
CA ARG A 352 -4.73 15.03 -16.22
C ARG A 352 -4.04 15.72 -15.03
N TYR A 353 -4.68 15.71 -13.86
CA TYR A 353 -4.01 15.93 -12.58
C TYR A 353 -3.42 14.59 -12.09
N ARG A 354 -2.09 14.48 -12.11
CA ARG A 354 -1.42 13.21 -11.82
C ARG A 354 -1.59 12.82 -10.34
N ASP A 355 -1.71 11.53 -10.11
CA ASP A 355 -1.60 10.88 -8.80
C ASP A 355 -2.63 11.27 -7.72
N ALA A 356 -3.64 12.10 -8.01
CA ALA A 356 -4.70 12.44 -7.04
C ALA A 356 -5.37 11.20 -6.41
N ASP A 357 -5.60 10.15 -7.21
CA ASP A 357 -6.12 8.87 -6.74
C ASP A 357 -5.21 8.23 -5.67
N TYR A 358 -3.90 8.23 -5.92
CA TYR A 358 -2.89 7.65 -5.05
C TYR A 358 -2.73 8.49 -3.79
N ILE A 359 -2.61 9.82 -3.93
CA ILE A 359 -2.48 10.78 -2.83
C ILE A 359 -3.68 10.68 -1.89
N ALA A 360 -4.90 10.58 -2.43
CA ALA A 360 -6.11 10.40 -1.63
C ALA A 360 -6.07 9.13 -0.77
N ARG A 361 -5.57 8.01 -1.31
CA ARG A 361 -5.44 6.74 -0.58
C ARG A 361 -4.35 6.81 0.49
N GLN A 362 -3.19 7.37 0.15
CA GLN A 362 -2.10 7.59 1.11
C GLN A 362 -2.55 8.49 2.26
N HIS A 363 -3.35 9.52 1.95
CA HIS A 363 -3.88 10.41 2.97
C HIS A 363 -4.88 9.70 3.90
N ALA A 364 -5.79 8.89 3.35
CA ALA A 364 -6.68 8.05 4.16
C ALA A 364 -5.89 7.17 5.14
N GLN A 365 -4.84 6.51 4.65
CA GLN A 365 -3.96 5.67 5.47
C GLN A 365 -3.25 6.48 6.56
N ALA A 366 -2.77 7.69 6.24
CA ALA A 366 -2.11 8.56 7.20
C ALA A 366 -3.04 8.94 8.36
N LEU A 367 -4.30 9.30 8.07
CA LEU A 367 -5.29 9.67 9.10
C LEU A 367 -5.60 8.52 10.07
N VAL A 368 -5.70 7.28 9.57
CA VAL A 368 -5.89 6.11 10.42
C VAL A 368 -4.61 5.78 11.20
N SER A 369 -3.46 5.87 10.54
CA SER A 369 -2.17 5.47 11.12
C SER A 369 -1.70 6.40 12.24
N CYS A 370 -2.01 7.70 12.16
CA CYS A 370 -1.75 8.61 13.28
C CYS A 370 -2.82 8.51 14.38
N GLY A 371 -3.93 7.82 14.14
CA GLY A 371 -5.04 7.72 15.09
C GLY A 371 -5.94 8.96 15.11
N TYR A 372 -5.88 9.80 14.08
CA TYR A 372 -6.82 10.90 13.92
C TYR A 372 -8.25 10.41 13.59
N ILE A 373 -8.33 9.25 12.93
CA ILE A 373 -9.59 8.53 12.67
C ILE A 373 -9.47 7.12 13.23
N ASP A 374 -10.43 6.76 14.08
CA ASP A 374 -10.42 5.50 14.84
C ASP A 374 -10.53 4.24 13.98
N SER A 375 -11.21 4.35 12.82
CA SER A 375 -11.49 3.20 11.95
C SER A 375 -11.47 3.57 10.48
N ALA A 376 -11.09 2.62 9.63
CA ALA A 376 -11.15 2.79 8.19
C ALA A 376 -12.59 2.90 7.66
N ASP A 377 -13.56 2.29 8.33
CA ASP A 377 -14.99 2.36 7.97
C ASP A 377 -15.56 3.78 8.15
N SER A 378 -14.88 4.61 8.95
CA SER A 378 -15.17 6.03 9.08
C SER A 378 -14.65 6.88 7.91
N ILE A 379 -13.95 6.29 6.93
CA ILE A 379 -13.41 7.01 5.77
C ILE A 379 -14.12 6.56 4.49
N LYS A 380 -14.57 7.52 3.69
CA LYS A 380 -14.94 7.29 2.29
C LYS A 380 -13.97 8.01 1.38
N ILE A 381 -13.44 7.26 0.41
CA ILE A 381 -12.57 7.79 -0.62
C ILE A 381 -13.34 7.81 -1.94
N MET A 382 -13.47 8.99 -2.54
CA MET A 382 -14.11 9.20 -3.85
C MET A 382 -13.05 9.64 -4.85
N THR A 383 -12.70 8.75 -5.77
CA THR A 383 -11.78 9.06 -6.86
C THR A 383 -12.22 8.40 -8.16
N GLU A 384 -11.63 8.79 -9.29
CA GLU A 384 -12.05 8.27 -10.61
C GLU A 384 -11.76 6.78 -10.80
N THR A 385 -10.81 6.24 -10.05
CA THR A 385 -10.41 4.83 -10.09
C THR A 385 -10.87 4.02 -8.86
N ASN A 386 -11.53 4.66 -7.88
CA ASN A 386 -11.90 4.00 -6.64
C ASN A 386 -13.32 3.41 -6.66
N THR A 387 -13.41 2.12 -6.34
CA THR A 387 -14.60 1.27 -6.29
C THR A 387 -15.35 1.33 -4.96
N GLN A 388 -14.82 1.94 -3.90
CA GLN A 388 -15.43 1.91 -2.56
C GLN A 388 -16.89 2.39 -2.52
N THR A 389 -17.24 3.37 -3.37
CA THR A 389 -18.59 3.92 -3.41
C THR A 389 -19.37 3.50 -4.66
N ASN A 390 -18.76 2.77 -5.60
CA ASN A 390 -19.29 2.54 -6.96
C ASN A 390 -19.78 3.83 -7.65
N MET A 391 -19.26 5.00 -7.26
CA MET A 391 -19.69 6.30 -7.73
C MET A 391 -18.50 7.10 -8.24
N THR A 392 -18.60 7.58 -9.48
CA THR A 392 -17.69 8.59 -10.04
C THR A 392 -17.72 9.85 -9.17
N PRO A 393 -16.59 10.54 -8.92
CA PRO A 393 -16.53 11.75 -8.09
C PRO A 393 -17.10 12.98 -8.80
N THR A 394 -18.38 12.93 -9.17
CA THR A 394 -19.11 14.06 -9.75
C THR A 394 -19.58 14.99 -8.63
N TYR A 395 -19.85 16.26 -8.94
CA TYR A 395 -20.39 17.19 -7.94
C TYR A 395 -21.66 16.68 -7.29
N THR A 396 -22.57 16.09 -8.07
CA THR A 396 -23.82 15.50 -7.57
C THR A 396 -23.56 14.39 -6.55
N ASN A 397 -22.65 13.47 -6.87
CA ASN A 397 -22.35 12.34 -5.99
C ASN A 397 -21.61 12.79 -4.72
N ILE A 398 -20.68 13.73 -4.84
CA ILE A 398 -19.96 14.31 -3.69
C ILE A 398 -20.93 15.07 -2.79
N SER A 399 -21.81 15.89 -3.36
CA SER A 399 -22.84 16.62 -2.62
C SER A 399 -23.79 15.68 -1.87
N ASN A 400 -24.17 14.58 -2.52
CA ASN A 400 -24.96 13.53 -1.90
C ASN A 400 -24.20 12.84 -0.76
N GLN A 401 -22.92 12.51 -0.92
CA GLN A 401 -22.12 11.93 0.16
C GLN A 401 -21.93 12.90 1.33
N ILE A 402 -21.75 14.19 1.08
CA ILE A 402 -21.69 15.20 2.14
C ILE A 402 -23.00 15.22 2.92
N THR A 403 -24.14 15.38 2.24
CA THR A 403 -25.43 15.59 2.89
C THR A 403 -25.99 14.31 3.55
N THR A 404 -25.80 13.14 2.93
CA THR A 404 -26.42 11.89 3.42
C THR A 404 -25.50 11.02 4.26
N TRP A 405 -24.18 11.11 4.07
CA TRP A 405 -23.22 10.27 4.77
C TRP A 405 -22.31 11.06 5.70
N LEU A 406 -21.63 12.11 5.25
CA LEU A 406 -20.71 12.83 6.11
C LEU A 406 -21.45 13.47 7.31
N GLN A 407 -22.70 13.90 7.09
CA GLN A 407 -23.51 14.60 8.08
C GLN A 407 -24.44 13.73 8.92
N SER A 408 -24.84 12.55 8.44
CA SER A 408 -25.99 11.83 9.02
C SER A 408 -25.78 11.27 10.44
N THR A 409 -24.57 11.33 10.97
CA THR A 409 -24.27 10.88 12.34
C THR A 409 -23.59 11.93 13.20
N SER A 410 -23.55 13.18 12.77
CA SER A 410 -22.85 14.22 13.51
C SER A 410 -23.71 14.74 14.66
N ASN A 411 -23.31 14.41 15.88
CA ASN A 411 -23.86 14.94 17.12
C ASN A 411 -23.05 16.16 17.59
N SER A 412 -23.62 16.95 18.50
CA SER A 412 -22.89 18.03 19.16
C SER A 412 -21.58 17.53 19.78
N GLY A 413 -20.46 18.17 19.46
CA GLY A 413 -19.13 17.77 19.91
C GLY A 413 -18.37 16.81 18.99
N ASP A 414 -19.03 16.24 17.98
CA ASP A 414 -18.33 15.41 16.98
C ASP A 414 -17.42 16.25 16.09
N SER A 415 -16.45 15.60 15.46
CA SER A 415 -15.59 16.18 14.43
C SER A 415 -15.78 15.46 13.10
N ILE A 416 -15.82 16.20 11.99
CA ILE A 416 -15.82 15.65 10.63
C ILE A 416 -14.64 16.18 9.82
N TYR A 417 -14.20 15.39 8.86
CA TYR A 417 -13.06 15.71 8.00
C TYR A 417 -13.44 15.67 6.52
N LEU A 418 -12.97 16.65 5.76
CA LEU A 418 -13.04 16.66 4.30
C LEU A 418 -11.65 16.95 3.74
N ALA A 419 -11.18 16.14 2.79
CA ALA A 419 -10.03 16.50 1.94
C ALA A 419 -10.48 16.60 0.48
N PHE A 420 -10.09 17.68 -0.18
CA PHE A 420 -10.26 17.86 -1.63
C PHE A 420 -8.88 17.98 -2.27
N ILE A 421 -8.56 17.05 -3.18
CA ILE A 421 -7.31 16.97 -3.93
C ILE A 421 -7.66 17.06 -5.42
N GLY A 422 -7.37 18.19 -6.05
CA GLY A 422 -7.75 18.41 -7.44
C GLY A 422 -7.49 19.82 -7.93
N ARG A 423 -8.37 20.32 -8.80
CA ARG A 423 -8.25 21.64 -9.42
C ARG A 423 -9.26 22.62 -8.81
N GLY A 424 -8.79 23.84 -8.57
CA GLY A 424 -9.64 24.99 -8.31
C GLY A 424 -9.57 25.98 -9.47
N PHE A 425 -10.48 26.93 -9.46
CA PHE A 425 -10.54 28.00 -10.45
C PHE A 425 -10.74 29.35 -9.77
N THR A 426 -10.40 30.41 -10.49
CA THR A 426 -10.78 31.79 -10.19
C THR A 426 -11.29 32.47 -11.46
N THR A 427 -12.31 33.30 -11.32
CA THR A 427 -12.90 34.08 -12.41
C THR A 427 -12.47 35.54 -12.31
N VAL A 428 -11.17 35.85 -12.39
CA VAL A 428 -10.75 37.23 -12.65
C VAL A 428 -10.87 37.48 -14.17
N PHE A 429 -12.10 37.69 -14.66
CA PHE A 429 -12.33 37.98 -16.08
C PHE A 429 -12.00 39.43 -16.47
N ASN A 430 -11.97 40.36 -15.51
CA ASN A 430 -11.57 41.75 -15.73
C ASN A 430 -10.92 42.36 -14.47
N LYS A 431 -9.75 43.01 -14.64
CA LYS A 431 -9.04 43.74 -13.58
C LYS A 431 -9.83 44.90 -12.96
N SER A 432 -10.91 45.34 -13.59
CA SER A 432 -11.73 46.44 -13.09
C SER A 432 -12.78 46.02 -12.05
N ASP A 433 -12.92 44.71 -11.81
CA ASP A 433 -13.98 44.12 -10.97
C ASP A 433 -13.36 43.29 -9.85
N GLU A 434 -12.30 43.80 -9.21
CA GLU A 434 -11.62 43.14 -8.07
C GLU A 434 -12.58 42.86 -6.90
N ASP A 435 -13.70 43.58 -6.82
CA ASP A 435 -14.76 43.37 -5.83
C ASP A 435 -15.64 42.13 -6.13
N ASN A 436 -15.59 41.56 -7.34
CA ASN A 436 -16.39 40.39 -7.77
C ASN A 436 -15.54 39.12 -7.96
N PHE A 437 -14.51 38.93 -7.12
CA PHE A 437 -13.72 37.71 -7.16
C PHE A 437 -14.57 36.47 -6.84
N GLN A 438 -14.76 35.58 -7.81
CA GLN A 438 -15.36 34.26 -7.58
C GLN A 438 -14.34 33.16 -7.84
N GLY A 439 -14.02 32.41 -6.79
CA GLY A 439 -13.23 31.19 -6.87
C GLY A 439 -14.10 29.95 -6.68
N GLY A 440 -13.53 28.77 -6.91
CA GLY A 440 -14.24 27.55 -6.61
C GLY A 440 -13.50 26.27 -6.96
N TYR A 441 -14.23 25.17 -6.85
CA TYR A 441 -13.75 23.82 -7.08
C TYR A 441 -14.12 23.36 -8.50
N THR A 442 -13.24 22.57 -9.12
CA THR A 442 -13.51 21.94 -10.41
C THR A 442 -13.88 20.48 -10.19
N PHE A 443 -15.11 20.10 -10.50
CA PHE A 443 -15.61 18.73 -10.41
C PHE A 443 -15.78 18.10 -11.80
N LEU A 444 -16.07 16.80 -11.83
CA LEU A 444 -16.63 16.16 -13.01
C LEU A 444 -18.14 16.39 -13.02
N ALA A 445 -18.69 16.64 -14.20
CA ALA A 445 -20.12 16.61 -14.45
C ALA A 445 -20.65 15.17 -14.35
N ASN A 446 -21.97 14.99 -14.44
CA ASN A 446 -22.62 13.69 -14.32
C ASN A 446 -22.21 12.68 -15.42
N ASP A 447 -21.64 13.15 -16.53
CA ASP A 447 -21.10 12.30 -17.59
C ASP A 447 -19.71 11.72 -17.25
N GLY A 448 -19.09 12.14 -16.14
CA GLY A 448 -17.76 11.73 -15.71
C GLY A 448 -16.61 12.25 -16.59
N LYS A 449 -16.88 13.16 -17.54
CA LYS A 449 -15.91 13.63 -18.53
C LYS A 449 -15.82 15.16 -18.60
N THR A 450 -16.96 15.83 -18.59
CA THR A 450 -17.03 17.28 -18.66
C THR A 450 -16.67 17.90 -17.32
N LEU A 451 -15.98 19.04 -17.33
CA LEU A 451 -15.69 19.79 -16.11
C LEU A 451 -16.91 20.60 -15.67
N GLN A 452 -17.23 20.52 -14.38
CA GLN A 452 -18.24 21.36 -13.73
C GLN A 452 -17.55 22.28 -12.73
N PHE A 453 -17.66 23.58 -12.95
CA PHE A 453 -17.13 24.61 -12.06
C PHE A 453 -18.16 24.96 -11.00
N VAL A 454 -17.81 24.80 -9.73
CA VAL A 454 -18.69 25.09 -8.60
C VAL A 454 -18.04 26.14 -7.73
N ILE A 455 -18.68 27.30 -7.66
CA ILE A 455 -18.24 28.41 -6.81
C ILE A 455 -18.21 27.94 -5.35
N TYR A 456 -17.17 28.34 -4.60
CA TYR A 456 -16.95 27.84 -3.24
C TYR A 456 -18.16 28.05 -2.33
N SER A 457 -18.91 29.14 -2.46
CA SER A 457 -20.08 29.44 -1.63
C SER A 457 -21.19 28.40 -1.78
N ASN A 458 -21.42 27.92 -3.01
CA ASN A 458 -22.37 26.84 -3.29
C ASN A 458 -21.90 25.52 -2.66
N PHE A 459 -20.60 25.24 -2.69
CA PHE A 459 -20.04 24.04 -2.06
C PHE A 459 -20.10 24.12 -0.53
N GLN A 460 -19.78 25.27 0.05
CA GLN A 460 -19.89 25.51 1.50
C GLN A 460 -21.34 25.41 2.00
N ALA A 461 -22.32 25.82 1.18
CA ALA A 461 -23.73 25.72 1.53
C ALA A 461 -24.19 24.27 1.79
N LEU A 462 -23.48 23.27 1.26
CA LEU A 462 -23.71 21.85 1.57
C LEU A 462 -23.58 21.55 3.06
N PHE A 463 -22.82 22.35 3.81
CA PHE A 463 -22.54 22.16 5.24
C PHE A 463 -23.45 22.99 6.15
N ASN A 464 -24.43 23.73 5.61
CA ASN A 464 -25.31 24.60 6.39
C ASN A 464 -26.23 23.85 7.36
N SER A 465 -26.52 22.57 7.08
CA SER A 465 -27.28 21.66 7.92
C SER A 465 -26.49 21.13 9.12
N ILE A 466 -25.17 21.31 9.16
CA ILE A 466 -24.33 20.81 10.25
C ILE A 466 -24.50 21.71 11.48
N PRO A 467 -24.80 21.13 12.66
CA PRO A 467 -24.86 21.91 13.89
C PRO A 467 -23.56 22.66 14.13
N SER A 468 -23.64 23.92 14.56
CA SER A 468 -22.47 24.75 14.85
C SER A 468 -21.56 24.16 15.93
N THR A 469 -22.04 23.21 16.73
CA THR A 469 -21.29 22.47 17.75
C THR A 469 -20.42 21.34 17.20
N VAL A 470 -20.48 21.05 15.90
CA VAL A 470 -19.65 20.03 15.23
C VAL A 470 -18.38 20.71 14.70
N ASN A 471 -17.22 20.15 15.01
CA ASN A 471 -15.95 20.62 14.47
C ASN A 471 -15.78 20.14 13.03
N ARG A 472 -15.30 21.03 12.16
CA ARG A 472 -15.06 20.75 10.75
C ARG A 472 -13.60 21.00 10.43
N SER A 473 -12.96 20.01 9.84
CA SER A 473 -11.59 20.11 9.35
C SER A 473 -11.61 19.89 7.85
N VAL A 474 -11.20 20.90 7.10
CA VAL A 474 -11.19 20.88 5.63
C VAL A 474 -9.76 21.03 5.15
N LEU A 475 -9.31 20.09 4.33
CA LEU A 475 -8.05 20.16 3.62
C LEU A 475 -8.32 20.45 2.15
N VAL A 476 -7.68 21.48 1.61
CA VAL A 476 -7.81 21.87 0.20
C VAL A 476 -6.44 21.87 -0.45
N ASP A 477 -6.19 20.85 -1.27
CA ASP A 477 -5.06 20.80 -2.18
C ASP A 477 -5.53 21.06 -3.61
N SER A 478 -5.49 22.32 -4.00
CA SER A 478 -5.91 22.74 -5.33
C SER A 478 -5.23 24.02 -5.77
N SER A 479 -5.26 24.29 -7.08
CA SER A 479 -5.05 25.64 -7.59
C SER A 479 -6.02 26.61 -6.89
N TYR A 480 -5.55 27.78 -6.46
CA TYR A 480 -6.35 28.78 -5.76
C TYR A 480 -6.96 28.32 -4.42
N SER A 481 -6.32 27.37 -3.74
CA SER A 481 -6.80 26.82 -2.47
C SER A 481 -6.94 27.88 -1.38
N THR A 482 -6.10 28.92 -1.37
CA THR A 482 -6.19 30.06 -0.45
C THR A 482 -7.51 30.81 -0.60
N GLU A 483 -7.87 31.14 -1.83
CA GLU A 483 -9.03 31.96 -2.13
C GLU A 483 -10.34 31.22 -1.88
N ILE A 484 -10.30 29.90 -2.05
CA ILE A 484 -11.35 28.98 -1.62
C ILE A 484 -11.49 28.94 -0.08
N ALA A 485 -10.39 29.17 0.65
CA ALA A 485 -10.31 29.04 2.10
C ALA A 485 -10.48 30.34 2.90
N LEU A 486 -10.58 31.52 2.25
CA LEU A 486 -10.54 32.85 2.90
C LEU A 486 -11.84 33.27 3.65
N PRO A 487 -11.83 33.39 5.01
CA PRO A 487 -12.97 33.69 5.89
C PRO A 487 -13.89 34.87 5.52
N ASN A 488 -13.35 35.88 4.83
CA ASN A 488 -14.06 37.14 4.60
C ASN A 488 -15.03 37.08 3.41
N ASN A 489 -14.99 36.00 2.64
CA ASN A 489 -15.85 35.75 1.49
C ASN A 489 -17.14 34.99 1.86
N TYR A 490 -17.48 34.90 3.15
CA TYR A 490 -18.40 33.90 3.68
C TYR A 490 -19.82 34.45 3.81
N SER A 491 -20.78 33.74 3.21
CA SER A 491 -22.21 33.85 3.50
C SER A 491 -22.76 32.43 3.44
N PRO A 492 -23.11 31.76 4.56
CA PRO A 492 -23.76 32.27 5.78
C PRO A 492 -23.00 32.01 7.11
N SER A 493 -23.44 32.67 8.19
CA SER A 493 -22.85 32.68 9.55
C SER A 493 -22.54 31.32 10.20
N ASN A 494 -23.17 30.23 9.74
CA ASN A 494 -22.99 28.91 10.34
C ASN A 494 -21.76 28.14 9.82
N TYR A 495 -21.25 28.42 8.62
CA TYR A 495 -20.06 27.73 8.10
C TYR A 495 -18.77 28.20 8.77
N VAL A 496 -18.75 29.46 9.20
CA VAL A 496 -17.59 30.06 9.84
C VAL A 496 -17.34 29.35 11.17
N ASN A 497 -18.34 29.23 12.06
CA ASN A 497 -18.14 28.74 13.42
C ASN A 497 -17.65 27.27 13.49
N ASN A 498 -16.48 27.01 14.09
CA ASN A 498 -15.87 25.69 14.26
C ASN A 498 -15.39 25.01 12.97
N THR A 499 -14.96 25.79 11.98
CA THR A 499 -14.30 25.27 10.77
C THR A 499 -12.83 25.66 10.75
N ASN A 500 -11.97 24.67 10.55
CA ASN A 500 -10.54 24.83 10.30
C ASN A 500 -10.27 24.39 8.87
N ILE A 501 -9.70 25.29 8.05
CA ILE A 501 -9.33 25.01 6.68
C ILE A 501 -7.81 25.09 6.56
N ILE A 502 -7.17 24.02 6.07
CA ILE A 502 -5.76 24.07 5.66
C ILE A 502 -5.70 24.10 4.14
N SER A 503 -5.01 25.09 3.57
CA SER A 503 -4.82 25.22 2.12
C SER A 503 -3.35 25.08 1.71
N SER A 504 -3.15 24.50 0.53
CA SER A 504 -1.84 24.21 -0.05
C SER A 504 -1.10 25.41 -0.67
N LEU A 505 -1.69 26.62 -0.70
CA LEU A 505 -1.10 27.80 -1.34
C LEU A 505 -1.31 29.06 -0.48
N SER A 506 -0.54 30.12 -0.79
CA SER A 506 -0.70 31.48 -0.26
C SER A 506 -1.26 32.44 -1.34
N PHE A 507 -1.98 33.47 -0.90
CA PHE A 507 -2.63 34.50 -1.74
C PHE A 507 -1.64 35.16 -2.73
N ASN A 508 -2.09 35.48 -3.96
CA ASN A 508 -1.38 36.25 -5.00
C ASN A 508 -0.27 35.58 -5.85
N GLN A 509 -0.15 34.25 -5.88
CA GLN A 509 0.82 33.60 -6.77
C GLN A 509 0.16 32.86 -7.94
N LYS A 510 0.76 32.96 -9.13
CA LYS A 510 0.27 32.28 -10.34
C LYS A 510 0.20 30.77 -10.06
N PRO A 511 -0.90 30.08 -10.41
CA PRO A 511 -1.00 28.64 -10.21
C PRO A 511 0.16 27.94 -10.90
N PHE A 512 0.60 26.83 -10.33
CA PHE A 512 1.51 25.91 -11.01
C PHE A 512 0.96 25.61 -12.41
N ILE A 513 1.76 25.90 -13.43
CA ILE A 513 1.45 25.52 -14.82
C ILE A 513 1.48 23.98 -14.93
N SER A 514 2.24 23.31 -14.07
CA SER A 514 2.24 21.86 -13.93
C SER A 514 0.93 21.38 -13.29
N GLN A 515 0.22 20.54 -14.03
CA GLN A 515 -1.01 19.85 -13.60
C GLN A 515 -0.72 18.75 -12.57
N GLN A 516 -0.02 19.09 -11.49
CA GLN A 516 0.52 18.17 -10.50
C GLN A 516 0.27 18.70 -9.08
N SER A 517 0.27 17.80 -8.10
CA SER A 517 0.35 18.15 -6.68
C SER A 517 1.55 19.06 -6.41
N CYS A 518 1.40 20.03 -5.52
CA CYS A 518 2.53 20.81 -5.00
C CYS A 518 3.31 20.07 -3.89
N GLY A 519 2.99 18.79 -3.66
CA GLY A 519 3.57 17.94 -2.63
C GLY A 519 2.98 18.19 -1.23
N PHE A 520 1.92 19.00 -1.13
CA PHE A 520 1.36 19.44 0.15
C PHE A 520 0.75 18.29 0.95
N VAL A 521 -0.11 17.47 0.33
CA VAL A 521 -0.74 16.33 1.02
C VAL A 521 0.29 15.24 1.31
N GLU A 522 1.24 15.03 0.42
CA GLU A 522 2.34 14.07 0.59
C GLU A 522 3.23 14.46 1.78
N ALA A 523 3.60 15.74 1.89
CA ALA A 523 4.33 16.26 3.05
C ALA A 523 3.51 16.12 4.35
N LEU A 524 2.19 16.38 4.30
CA LEU A 524 1.30 16.18 5.44
C LEU A 524 1.24 14.71 5.86
N ASN A 525 1.17 13.78 4.91
CA ASN A 525 1.14 12.34 5.17
C ASN A 525 2.40 11.88 5.92
N ILE A 526 3.57 12.40 5.55
CA ILE A 526 4.83 12.13 6.25
C ILE A 526 4.79 12.67 7.67
N ILE A 527 4.33 13.90 7.86
CA ILE A 527 4.20 14.52 9.19
C ILE A 527 3.25 13.73 10.10
N MET A 528 2.14 13.23 9.55
CA MET A 528 1.19 12.36 10.25
C MET A 528 1.81 11.00 10.57
N ALA A 529 2.52 10.38 9.63
CA ALA A 529 3.17 9.09 9.83
C ALA A 529 4.25 9.13 10.94
N GLU A 530 4.94 10.26 11.09
CA GLU A 530 5.90 10.48 12.19
C GLU A 530 5.24 10.41 13.58
N GLN A 531 3.96 10.77 13.72
CA GLN A 531 3.26 10.76 15.03
C GLN A 531 2.98 9.39 15.60
N ASN A 532 3.08 8.34 14.78
CA ASN A 532 2.86 6.98 15.22
C ASN A 532 3.99 6.47 16.15
N ARG A 533 4.99 7.31 16.46
CA ARG A 533 6.05 7.00 17.43
C ARG A 533 5.60 7.35 18.85
N ALA A 534 5.66 6.38 19.76
CA ALA A 534 5.34 6.58 21.17
C ALA A 534 6.19 7.71 21.78
N GLY A 535 5.54 8.64 22.49
CA GLY A 535 6.21 9.72 23.23
C GLY A 535 6.35 11.07 22.51
N LEU A 536 5.86 11.21 21.27
CA LEU A 536 5.78 12.51 20.61
C LEU A 536 4.60 13.35 21.12
N PRO A 537 4.76 14.69 21.21
CA PRO A 537 3.66 15.58 21.55
C PRO A 537 2.58 15.56 20.46
N LEU A 538 1.31 15.68 20.86
CA LEU A 538 0.17 15.77 19.93
C LEU A 538 0.42 16.83 18.85
N LEU A 539 0.07 16.52 17.59
CA LEU A 539 0.16 17.49 16.51
C LEU A 539 -0.92 18.55 16.69
N THR A 540 -0.50 19.80 16.79
CA THR A 540 -1.40 20.94 16.62
C THR A 540 -1.38 21.39 15.15
N TYR A 541 -2.38 22.16 14.72
CA TYR A 541 -2.32 22.81 13.41
C TYR A 541 -1.07 23.71 13.27
N ASP A 542 -0.65 24.41 14.32
CA ASP A 542 0.57 25.22 14.29
C ASP A 542 1.83 24.36 14.07
N ASN A 543 1.91 23.20 14.72
CA ASN A 543 3.01 22.25 14.52
C ASN A 543 3.02 21.73 13.07
N ILE A 544 1.84 21.45 12.51
CA ILE A 544 1.68 20.97 11.14
C ILE A 544 2.11 22.04 10.15
N ILE A 545 1.62 23.27 10.28
CA ILE A 545 2.00 24.40 9.42
C ILE A 545 3.50 24.64 9.50
N THR A 546 4.08 24.61 10.70
CA THR A 546 5.52 24.77 10.92
C THR A 546 6.32 23.65 10.24
N LYS A 547 5.90 22.39 10.41
CA LYS A 547 6.58 21.23 9.79
C LYS A 547 6.43 21.23 8.27
N LEU A 548 5.25 21.55 7.74
CA LEU A 548 4.99 21.65 6.30
C LEU A 548 5.82 22.75 5.65
N THR A 549 5.90 23.92 6.28
CA THR A 549 6.72 25.05 5.83
C THR A 549 8.19 24.67 5.67
N ASN A 550 8.68 23.76 6.52
CA ASN A 550 10.07 23.29 6.50
C ASN A 550 10.27 21.97 5.74
N ASN A 551 9.22 21.40 5.12
CA ASN A 551 9.31 20.10 4.47
C ASN A 551 9.85 20.25 3.03
N PRO A 552 10.96 19.57 2.66
CA PRO A 552 11.57 19.70 1.34
C PRO A 552 10.71 19.19 0.18
N LEU A 553 9.73 18.31 0.45
CA LEU A 553 8.82 17.78 -0.58
C LEU A 553 7.72 18.79 -0.97
N TYR A 554 7.52 19.81 -0.15
CA TYR A 554 6.60 20.88 -0.45
C TYR A 554 7.34 21.96 -1.26
N ILE A 555 7.37 21.77 -2.58
CA ILE A 555 8.24 22.50 -3.53
C ILE A 555 7.69 23.91 -3.86
N GLY A 556 6.88 24.48 -2.97
CA GLY A 556 6.05 25.64 -3.25
C GLY A 556 6.77 26.99 -3.39
N GLY A 557 7.83 27.22 -2.61
CA GLY A 557 8.18 28.61 -2.25
C GLY A 557 7.00 29.37 -1.60
N GLN A 558 5.99 28.62 -1.15
CA GLN A 558 4.67 29.06 -0.71
C GLN A 558 4.49 28.54 0.70
N LEU A 559 3.77 29.28 1.53
CA LEU A 559 3.48 28.88 2.90
C LEU A 559 2.09 28.25 2.96
N PRO A 560 1.94 27.06 3.57
CA PRO A 560 0.61 26.52 3.79
C PRO A 560 -0.16 27.48 4.71
N GLN A 561 -1.45 27.64 4.49
CA GLN A 561 -2.27 28.54 5.30
C GLN A 561 -3.29 27.77 6.12
N LEU A 562 -3.48 28.22 7.35
CA LEU A 562 -4.52 27.75 8.25
C LEU A 562 -5.53 28.88 8.44
N PHE A 563 -6.78 28.62 8.09
CA PHE A 563 -7.91 29.48 8.39
C PHE A 563 -8.75 28.82 9.46
N ALA A 564 -8.64 29.32 10.69
CA ALA A 564 -9.41 28.82 11.83
C ALA A 564 -10.39 29.89 12.28
N SER A 565 -11.67 29.53 12.37
CA SER A 565 -12.72 30.42 12.89
C SER A 565 -12.66 30.67 14.38
N THR A 566 -11.94 29.79 15.09
CA THR A 566 -11.86 29.77 16.53
C THR A 566 -10.42 29.43 16.92
N PRO A 567 -9.85 30.07 17.96
CA PRO A 567 -8.48 29.82 18.41
C PRO A 567 -8.26 28.45 19.08
N TYR A 568 -9.16 27.48 18.87
CA TYR A 568 -9.06 26.16 19.47
C TYR A 568 -7.88 25.40 18.86
N LYS A 569 -6.95 25.00 19.74
CA LYS A 569 -5.95 23.98 19.49
C LYS A 569 -6.66 22.64 19.33
N ILE A 570 -7.16 22.34 18.13
CA ILE A 570 -7.56 20.97 17.84
C ILE A 570 -6.27 20.16 17.69
N PHE A 571 -6.18 19.10 18.49
CA PHE A 571 -5.09 18.15 18.47
C PHE A 571 -5.39 17.13 17.37
N LEU A 572 -4.56 17.07 16.32
CA LEU A 572 -4.43 15.84 15.55
C LEU A 572 -3.68 14.87 16.46
N ALA A 573 -4.36 13.78 16.83
CA ALA A 573 -3.82 12.78 17.75
C ALA A 573 -2.59 12.07 17.18
#